data_AF-A0A3D0DY45-F1
#
_entry.id   AF-A0A3D0DY45-F1
#
_cell.length_a   1.000
_cell.length_b   1.000
_cell.length_c   1.000
_cell.angle_alpha   90.00
_cell.angle_beta   90.00
_cell.angle_gamma   90.00
#
_symmetry.space_group_name_H-M   'P 1'
#
loop_
_entity.id
_entity.type
_entity.pdbx_description
1 polymer ?
#
loop_
_entity_poly.entity_id
_entity_poly.type
_entity_poly.pdbx_seq_one_letter_code
_entity_poly.pdbx_strand_id
1 'polypeptide(L)'
;AAASQQAREIARGDPVRWYREDTTRQEQMRTRRKEIGAALDEAKNACKQGPVAERASCQKAAQDTWRKEMAALRNEAPVQASTGDAGR
;
A
#
# COMPACT_ATOMS: atom_id res chain seq x y z
N ALA A 1 -22.72 -7.21 20.89
CA ALA A 1 -23.17 -6.98 19.51
C ALA A 1 -22.03 -7.10 18.49
N ALA A 2 -20.90 -6.38 18.65
CA ALA A 2 -19.76 -6.50 17.72
C ALA A 2 -19.12 -7.91 17.69
N ALA A 3 -18.95 -8.55 18.85
CA ALA A 3 -18.33 -9.88 18.94
C ALA A 3 -19.12 -10.99 18.19
N SER A 4 -20.46 -10.95 18.22
CA SER A 4 -21.29 -11.91 17.48
C SER A 4 -21.29 -11.66 15.97
N GLN A 5 -21.03 -10.41 15.55
CA GLN A 5 -20.90 -10.05 14.14
C GLN A 5 -19.56 -10.52 13.57
N GLN A 6 -18.47 -10.30 14.30
CA GLN A 6 -17.13 -10.79 13.94
C GLN A 6 -17.07 -12.33 13.86
N ALA A 7 -17.71 -13.04 14.79
CA ALA A 7 -17.79 -14.50 14.74
C ALA A 7 -18.47 -15.03 13.47
N ARG A 8 -19.50 -14.33 12.97
CA ARG A 8 -20.19 -14.67 11.72
C ARG A 8 -19.35 -14.37 10.49
N GLU A 9 -18.56 -13.30 10.52
CA GLU A 9 -17.62 -12.96 9.45
C GLU A 9 -16.49 -13.98 9.37
N ILE A 10 -15.90 -14.37 10.51
CA ILE A 10 -14.88 -15.43 10.58
C ILE A 10 -15.46 -16.75 10.06
N ALA A 11 -16.68 -17.13 10.49
CA ALA A 11 -17.33 -18.36 10.04
C ALA A 11 -17.67 -18.36 8.53
N ARG A 12 -17.89 -17.17 7.94
CA ARG A 12 -18.11 -17.00 6.51
C ARG A 12 -16.81 -17.12 5.70
N GLY A 13 -15.66 -16.99 6.37
CA GLY A 13 -14.34 -16.96 5.73
C GLY A 13 -14.10 -15.67 4.96
N ASP A 14 -12.92 -15.60 4.36
CA ASP A 14 -12.50 -14.43 3.62
C ASP A 14 -13.36 -14.21 2.36
N PRO A 15 -13.78 -12.97 2.07
CA PRO A 15 -14.45 -12.65 0.81
C PRO A 15 -13.57 -13.04 -0.39
N VAL A 16 -14.14 -13.72 -1.40
CA VAL A 16 -13.42 -14.10 -2.64
C VAL A 16 -12.67 -12.93 -3.30
N ARG A 17 -13.22 -11.71 -3.17
CA ARG A 17 -12.59 -10.48 -3.67
C ARG A 17 -11.23 -10.16 -3.04
N TRP A 18 -10.88 -10.71 -1.88
CA TRP A 18 -9.57 -10.54 -1.25
C TRP A 18 -8.47 -11.30 -2.01
N TYR A 19 -8.83 -12.36 -2.73
CA TYR A 19 -7.91 -13.15 -3.54
C TYR A 19 -7.89 -12.73 -5.01
N ARG A 20 -8.57 -11.62 -5.37
CA ARG A 20 -8.51 -11.09 -6.73
C ARG A 20 -7.28 -10.22 -6.88
N GLU A 21 -6.37 -10.69 -7.73
CA GLU A 21 -5.18 -9.94 -8.12
C GLU A 21 -5.54 -8.73 -8.99
N ASP A 22 -4.68 -7.71 -8.97
CA ASP A 22 -4.77 -6.58 -9.89
C ASP A 22 -4.28 -7.01 -11.28
N THR A 23 -5.23 -7.42 -12.13
CA THR A 23 -4.93 -7.98 -13.46
C THR A 23 -4.51 -6.94 -14.49
N THR A 24 -4.88 -5.68 -14.29
CA THR A 24 -4.50 -4.58 -15.18
C THR A 24 -3.45 -3.69 -14.54
N ARG A 25 -2.57 -3.10 -15.36
CA ARG A 25 -1.61 -2.11 -14.89
C ARG A 25 -2.28 -0.94 -14.17
N GLN A 26 -3.44 -0.48 -14.64
CA GLN A 26 -4.17 0.61 -13.96
C GLN A 26 -4.60 0.22 -12.53
N GLU A 27 -5.02 -1.03 -12.34
CA GLU A 27 -5.36 -1.57 -11.02
C GLU A 27 -4.12 -1.65 -10.14
N GLN A 28 -3.01 -2.19 -10.65
CA GLN A 28 -1.73 -2.27 -9.94
C GLN A 28 -1.25 -0.88 -9.51
N MET A 29 -1.32 0.11 -10.41
CA MET A 29 -0.96 1.50 -10.12
C MET A 29 -1.84 2.12 -9.04
N ARG A 30 -3.15 1.84 -9.06
CA ARG A 30 -4.10 2.28 -8.04
C ARG A 30 -3.79 1.65 -6.69
N THR A 31 -3.46 0.37 -6.65
CA THR A 31 -3.09 -0.35 -5.42
C THR A 31 -1.77 0.14 -4.88
N ARG A 32 -0.73 0.25 -5.72
CA ARG A 32 0.58 0.79 -5.33
C ARG A 32 0.48 2.21 -4.77
N ARG A 33 -0.38 3.06 -5.34
CA ARG A 33 -0.66 4.39 -4.77
C ARG A 33 -1.22 4.33 -3.35
N LYS A 34 -2.11 3.36 -3.07
CA LYS A 34 -2.67 3.16 -1.73
C LYS A 34 -1.60 2.64 -0.77
N GLU A 35 -0.78 1.70 -1.22
CA GLU A 35 0.32 1.13 -0.42
C GLU A 35 1.37 2.19 -0.05
N ILE A 36 1.77 3.04 -0.99
CA ILE A 36 2.67 4.19 -0.72
C ILE A 36 2.05 5.14 0.32
N GLY A 37 0.73 5.35 0.27
CA GLY A 37 0.00 6.13 1.28
C GLY A 37 0.01 5.46 2.66
N ALA A 38 -0.29 4.16 2.72
CA ALA A 38 -0.26 3.38 3.95
C ALA A 38 1.14 3.36 4.58
N ALA A 39 2.19 3.19 3.77
CA ALA A 39 3.57 3.25 4.21
C ALA A 39 3.96 4.62 4.80
N LEU A 40 3.45 5.72 4.23
CA LEU A 40 3.64 7.05 4.83
C LEU A 40 2.98 7.17 6.20
N ASP A 41 1.75 6.67 6.35
CA ASP A 41 1.03 6.73 7.62
C ASP A 41 1.69 5.86 8.68
N GLU A 42 2.15 4.67 8.31
CA GLU A 42 2.95 3.79 9.16
C GLU A 42 4.25 4.48 9.60
N ALA A 43 5.01 5.04 8.66
CA ALA A 43 6.25 5.75 8.96
C ALA A 43 6.01 6.96 9.89
N LYS A 44 4.95 7.74 9.67
CA LYS A 44 4.57 8.83 10.56
C LYS A 44 4.22 8.34 11.96
N ASN A 45 3.53 7.20 12.07
CA ASN A 45 3.20 6.61 13.37
C ASN A 45 4.45 6.10 14.09
N ALA A 46 5.38 5.48 13.37
CA ALA A 46 6.69 5.10 13.91
C ALA A 46 7.46 6.34 14.42
N CYS A 47 7.48 7.45 13.66
CA CYS A 47 8.10 8.71 14.09
C CYS A 47 7.50 9.27 15.39
N LYS A 48 6.20 9.04 15.66
CA LYS A 48 5.57 9.48 16.92
C LYS A 48 6.09 8.68 18.12
N GLN A 49 6.40 7.41 17.92
CA GLN A 49 6.92 6.52 18.97
C GLN A 49 8.41 6.74 19.26
N GLY A 50 9.15 7.40 18.36
CA GLY A 50 10.55 7.74 18.53
C GLY A 50 10.83 8.97 19.41
N PRO A 51 12.12 9.33 19.61
CA PRO A 51 12.54 10.46 20.41
C PRO A 51 11.94 11.79 19.93
N VAL A 52 11.52 12.64 20.88
CA VAL A 52 10.91 13.95 20.56
C VAL A 52 11.85 14.84 19.75
N ALA A 53 13.15 14.84 20.09
CA ALA A 53 14.16 15.63 19.40
C ALA A 53 14.31 15.26 17.91
N GLU A 54 14.06 14.01 17.54
CA GLU A 54 14.21 13.49 16.18
C GLU A 54 12.88 13.44 15.41
N ARG A 55 11.74 13.67 16.09
CA ARG A 55 10.41 13.47 15.50
C ARG A 55 10.18 14.33 14.27
N ALA A 56 10.63 15.58 14.29
CA ALA A 56 10.45 16.50 13.16
C ALA A 56 11.26 16.07 11.93
N SER A 57 12.53 15.71 12.12
CA SER A 57 13.39 15.20 11.04
C SER A 57 12.89 13.85 10.51
N CYS A 58 12.41 12.96 11.38
CA CYS A 58 11.80 11.68 11.00
C CYS A 58 10.56 11.90 10.12
N GLN A 59 9.64 12.78 10.54
CA GLN A 59 8.43 13.08 9.76
C GLN A 59 8.77 13.69 8.40
N LYS A 60 9.78 14.56 8.35
CA LYS A 60 10.28 15.11 7.08
C LYS A 60 10.81 13.99 6.18
N ALA A 61 11.67 13.11 6.71
CA ALA A 61 12.20 11.98 5.95
C ALA A 61 11.08 11.08 5.40
N ALA A 62 10.05 10.77 6.20
CA ALA A 62 8.89 9.99 5.76
C ALA A 62 8.15 10.67 4.60
N GLN A 63 7.92 11.99 4.69
CA GLN A 63 7.30 12.75 3.59
C GLN A 63 8.18 12.80 2.35
N ASP A 64 9.50 12.91 2.52
CA ASP A 64 10.46 12.95 1.41
C ASP A 64 10.47 11.62 0.67
N THR A 65 10.44 10.49 1.39
CA THR A 65 10.27 9.15 0.81
C THR A 65 8.96 9.04 0.05
N TRP A 66 7.84 9.43 0.64
CA TRP A 66 6.54 9.42 -0.05
C TRP A 66 6.56 10.22 -1.36
N ARG A 67 7.18 11.41 -1.38
CA ARG A 67 7.30 12.22 -2.60
C ARG A 67 8.12 11.52 -3.69
N LYS A 68 9.22 10.86 -3.30
CA LYS A 68 10.07 10.08 -4.22
C LYS A 68 9.31 8.89 -4.80
N GLU A 69 8.65 8.10 -3.95
CA GLU A 69 7.85 6.93 -4.37
C GLU A 69 6.70 7.33 -5.30
N MET A 70 5.98 8.41 -4.98
CA MET A 70 4.92 8.93 -5.85
C MET A 70 5.45 9.47 -7.19
N ALA A 71 6.69 10.00 -7.21
CA ALA A 71 7.34 10.41 -8.45
C ALA A 71 7.79 9.20 -9.28
N ALA A 72 8.38 8.18 -8.65
CA ALA A 72 8.73 6.93 -9.30
C ALA A 72 7.49 6.27 -9.91
N LEU A 73 6.38 6.18 -9.16
CA LEU A 73 5.11 5.67 -9.66
C LEU A 73 4.65 6.42 -10.93
N ARG A 74 4.72 7.75 -10.95
CA ARG A 74 4.38 8.52 -12.17
C ARG A 74 5.30 8.19 -13.35
N ASN A 75 6.57 7.95 -13.09
CA ASN A 75 7.57 7.64 -14.11
C ASN A 75 7.52 6.18 -14.61
N GLU A 76 6.86 5.29 -13.87
CA GLU A 76 6.58 3.91 -14.28
C GLU A 76 5.39 3.80 -15.25
N ALA A 77 4.66 4.90 -15.48
CA ALA A 77 3.67 5.00 -16.55
C ALA A 77 4.34 5.18 -17.92
N PRO A 78 3.72 4.69 -19.01
CA PRO A 78 3.74 3.32 -19.48
C PRO A 78 5.06 2.96 -20.21
N VAL A 79 5.95 2.22 -19.55
CA VAL A 79 6.93 1.36 -20.24
C VAL A 79 6.81 -0.03 -19.63
N GLN A 80 6.88 -1.08 -20.46
CA GLN A 80 6.67 -2.51 -20.12
C GLN A 80 5.22 -3.00 -20.20
N ALA A 81 4.63 -2.84 -21.37
CA ALA A 81 4.08 -4.01 -22.04
C ALA A 81 5.28 -4.84 -22.55
N SER A 82 5.74 -5.81 -21.77
CA SER A 82 6.63 -6.85 -22.27
C SER A 82 6.34 -8.14 -21.52
N THR A 83 5.83 -9.10 -22.29
CA THR A 83 5.71 -10.54 -22.02
C THR A 83 4.81 -10.88 -20.82
N GLY A 84 3.56 -11.32 -21.00
CA GLY A 84 3.14 -12.20 -22.08
C GLY A 84 4.06 -13.43 -22.12
N ASP A 85 4.21 -14.13 -20.99
CA ASP A 85 4.64 -15.53 -21.01
C ASP A 85 3.48 -16.40 -20.55
N ALA A 86 2.73 -16.86 -21.54
CA ALA A 86 1.82 -17.97 -21.42
C ALA A 86 2.65 -19.24 -21.62
N GLY A 87 2.85 -19.99 -20.53
CA GLY A 87 3.06 -21.44 -20.56
C GLY A 87 4.50 -21.93 -20.47
N ARG A 88 4.84 -22.54 -19.32
CA ARG A 88 5.00 -24.01 -19.20
C ARG A 88 5.07 -24.40 -17.73
#